data_AF-A0A6V8H205-F1
#
_entry.id   AF-A0A6V8H205-F1
#
_cell.length_a   1.000
_cell.length_b   1.000
_cell.length_c   1.000
_cell.angle_alpha   90.00
_cell.angle_beta   90.00
_cell.angle_gamma   90.00
#
_symmetry.space_group_name_H-M   'P 1'
#
loop_
_entity.id
_entity.type
_entity.pdbx_description
1 polymer ?
#
loop_
_entity_poly.entity_id
_entity_poly.type
_entity_poly.pdbx_seq_one_letter_code
_entity_poly.pdbx_strand_id
1 'polypeptide(L)'
;MRLAHASVLAMLPVTGLTACGTAYSGNQINGTLLRAAVLDMGTDAANVTAAEYDQYFKQGSALEGVEAVIAASQFYINLWAIPGTEAAFQNVSQCLSDGYLVNQVAWLYYNTTTASWRGGYEAETEANGYDAAVLSVATNLVAGLEVRFWDTNGDGYTDLIDADYLEGVTVDTITQNANGTYSVYRGNIDIANKTPWEGTIFDADLFSGAGPVIPATNFDTTIMSGDVALFWYGNKGWTMKRAQEVVGLFIDGTDHTSYNVGGVLYDDALRFSRDNLFISNRPGEFADAQKFFKFTNDSAAGVNISLWLVPVTNTTEHGAPIGMTSDGNSRAFVARAIAQAQAELANVNISTNGSDTPPTQKWVAQPNYTQLGDAITRANLSLALANSSSFLLDYQTYVLYQTLNGSSNDIGAEFAGFTYTGFEKEEQLGTA
;
A
#
# COMPACT_ATOMS: atom_id res chain seq x y z
N MET A 1 13.36 20.31 -6.55
CA MET A 1 12.05 20.93 -6.84
C MET A 1 11.53 20.39 -8.17
N ARG A 2 11.17 19.11 -8.21
CA ARG A 2 10.24 18.57 -9.21
C ARG A 2 8.88 18.74 -8.55
N LEU A 3 8.04 19.59 -9.11
CA LEU A 3 6.64 19.64 -8.76
C LEU A 3 6.13 18.22 -8.99
N ALA A 4 5.77 17.52 -7.90
CA ALA A 4 4.88 16.38 -8.02
C ALA A 4 3.68 16.93 -8.78
N HIS A 5 3.53 16.49 -10.02
CA HIS A 5 2.27 16.66 -10.69
C HIS A 5 1.28 16.04 -9.71
N ALA A 6 0.38 16.88 -9.19
CA ALA A 6 -0.92 16.35 -8.80
C ALA A 6 -1.33 15.55 -10.03
N SER A 7 -1.24 14.22 -9.95
CA SER A 7 -2.01 13.34 -10.79
C SER A 7 -3.42 13.84 -10.52
N VAL A 8 -3.90 14.71 -11.41
CA VAL A 8 -5.31 15.00 -11.54
C VAL A 8 -5.83 13.62 -11.88
N LEU A 9 -6.25 12.87 -10.85
CA LEU A 9 -7.02 11.67 -11.01
C LEU A 9 -8.18 12.13 -11.89
N ALA A 10 -8.07 11.85 -13.18
CA ALA A 10 -9.23 11.86 -14.04
C ALA A 10 -10.02 10.65 -13.55
N MET A 11 -10.78 10.82 -12.46
CA MET A 11 -11.92 10.00 -12.17
C MET A 11 -12.87 10.25 -13.34
N LEU A 12 -12.68 9.48 -14.42
CA LEU A 12 -13.61 9.44 -15.51
C LEU A 12 -14.95 9.02 -14.90
N PRO A 13 -16.06 9.65 -15.30
CA PRO A 13 -17.36 9.32 -14.73
C PRO A 13 -17.61 7.83 -14.99
N VAL A 14 -17.55 7.01 -13.94
CA VAL A 14 -17.69 5.55 -14.02
C VAL A 14 -19.10 5.23 -14.52
N THR A 15 -19.25 5.11 -15.84
CA THR A 15 -20.50 4.70 -16.47
C THR A 15 -20.56 3.19 -16.48
N GLY A 16 -20.84 2.61 -15.31
CA GLY A 16 -21.00 1.16 -15.14
C GLY A 16 -19.68 0.39 -15.01
N LEU A 17 -19.70 -0.64 -14.16
CA LEU A 17 -18.53 -1.44 -13.74
C LEU A 17 -18.00 -2.43 -14.82
N THR A 18 -18.19 -2.11 -16.09
CA THR A 18 -17.69 -2.92 -17.21
C THR A 18 -16.26 -2.50 -17.51
N ALA A 19 -15.28 -3.38 -17.31
CA ALA A 19 -13.92 -3.10 -17.71
C ALA A 19 -13.80 -3.11 -19.25
N CYS A 20 -13.00 -2.22 -19.79
CA CYS A 20 -12.48 -2.35 -21.15
C CYS A 20 -11.58 -3.59 -21.19
N GLY A 21 -11.86 -4.52 -22.10
CA GLY A 21 -11.17 -5.81 -22.18
C GLY A 21 -12.12 -7.00 -22.20
N THR A 22 -11.62 -8.16 -22.61
CA THR A 22 -12.40 -9.40 -22.59
C THR A 22 -12.15 -10.12 -21.27
N ALA A 23 -13.21 -10.40 -20.52
CA ALA A 23 -13.09 -11.22 -19.30
C ALA A 23 -12.63 -12.63 -19.66
N TYR A 24 -11.69 -13.17 -18.88
CA TYR A 24 -11.36 -14.57 -18.98
C TYR A 24 -12.61 -15.42 -18.66
N SER A 25 -12.88 -16.42 -19.51
CA SER A 25 -14.11 -17.22 -19.42
C SER A 25 -14.13 -18.22 -18.26
N GLY A 26 -12.94 -18.56 -17.73
CA GLY A 26 -12.76 -19.47 -16.59
C GLY A 26 -12.60 -18.75 -15.25
N ASN A 27 -12.59 -19.56 -14.18
CA ASN A 27 -12.31 -19.08 -12.82
C ASN A 27 -10.80 -19.02 -12.50
N GLN A 28 -9.99 -19.64 -13.35
CA GLN A 28 -8.55 -19.80 -13.24
C GLN A 28 -8.04 -20.15 -14.64
N ILE A 29 -6.80 -19.79 -14.94
CA ILE A 29 -6.18 -20.10 -16.23
C ILE A 29 -6.11 -21.62 -16.42
N ASN A 30 -6.59 -22.10 -17.57
CA ASN A 30 -6.46 -23.50 -17.96
C ASN A 30 -5.20 -23.70 -18.81
N GLY A 31 -4.11 -24.13 -18.18
CA GLY A 31 -2.83 -24.37 -18.82
C GLY A 31 -1.79 -24.93 -17.85
N THR A 32 -0.59 -25.19 -18.34
CA THR A 32 0.58 -25.54 -17.53
C THR A 32 1.27 -24.25 -17.11
N LEU A 33 1.39 -24.02 -15.80
CA LEU A 33 2.19 -22.90 -15.27
C LEU A 33 3.67 -23.18 -15.56
N LEU A 34 4.28 -22.33 -16.38
CA LEU A 34 5.71 -22.41 -16.71
C LEU A 34 6.56 -21.68 -15.67
N ARG A 35 6.10 -20.50 -15.25
CA ARG A 35 6.80 -19.63 -14.29
C ARG A 35 5.81 -18.76 -13.54
N ALA A 36 6.04 -18.58 -12.26
CA ALA A 36 5.53 -17.46 -11.48
C ALA A 36 6.72 -16.60 -11.05
N ALA A 37 6.60 -15.28 -11.17
CA ALA A 37 7.66 -14.33 -10.85
C ALA A 37 7.08 -13.19 -10.02
N VAL A 38 7.68 -12.94 -8.86
CA VAL A 38 7.42 -11.72 -8.09
C VAL A 38 8.25 -10.59 -8.69
N LEU A 39 7.59 -9.50 -9.08
CA LEU A 39 8.27 -8.39 -9.73
C LEU A 39 9.08 -7.57 -8.74
N ASP A 40 10.32 -7.24 -9.11
CA ASP A 40 11.13 -6.15 -8.58
C ASP A 40 11.04 -5.83 -7.08
N MET A 41 11.43 -6.79 -6.25
CA MET A 41 11.65 -6.56 -4.82
C MET A 41 13.03 -5.89 -4.62
N GLY A 42 13.05 -4.56 -4.63
CA GLY A 42 14.20 -3.74 -4.22
C GLY A 42 15.23 -3.36 -5.30
N THR A 43 14.96 -3.47 -6.61
CA THR A 43 15.98 -3.19 -7.65
C THR A 43 15.60 -2.49 -8.99
N ASP A 44 14.48 -1.81 -9.26
CA ASP A 44 14.17 -1.22 -10.59
C ASP A 44 14.32 -2.18 -11.83
N ALA A 45 14.61 -3.48 -11.67
CA ALA A 45 15.27 -4.29 -12.73
C ALA A 45 14.55 -5.57 -13.17
N ALA A 46 13.60 -6.12 -12.40
CA ALA A 46 12.88 -7.32 -12.80
C ALA A 46 11.47 -6.98 -13.30
N ASN A 47 11.36 -6.68 -14.60
CA ASN A 47 10.08 -6.62 -15.30
C ASN A 47 9.83 -7.91 -16.09
N VAL A 48 8.59 -8.11 -16.55
CA VAL A 48 8.18 -9.32 -17.30
C VAL A 48 8.91 -9.54 -18.63
N THR A 49 9.70 -8.55 -19.07
CA THR A 49 10.48 -8.58 -20.32
C THR A 49 11.98 -8.83 -20.10
N ALA A 50 12.40 -9.11 -18.86
CA ALA A 50 13.81 -9.36 -18.55
C ALA A 50 14.35 -10.61 -19.27
N ALA A 51 15.62 -10.56 -19.68
CA ALA A 51 16.26 -11.61 -20.48
C ALA A 51 16.34 -12.98 -19.78
N GLU A 52 16.25 -13.02 -18.45
CA GLU A 52 16.16 -14.28 -17.69
C GLU A 52 14.89 -15.10 -18.01
N TYR A 53 13.88 -14.45 -18.59
CA TYR A 53 12.64 -15.07 -19.02
C TYR A 53 12.64 -15.52 -20.49
N ASP A 54 13.70 -15.25 -21.27
CA ASP A 54 13.75 -15.58 -22.71
C ASP A 54 13.42 -17.04 -23.01
N GLN A 55 13.83 -17.96 -22.12
CA GLN A 55 13.60 -19.40 -22.24
C GLN A 55 12.11 -19.82 -22.26
N TYR A 56 11.20 -18.96 -21.79
CA TYR A 56 9.76 -19.25 -21.74
C TYR A 56 9.00 -18.79 -23.00
N PHE A 57 9.68 -18.16 -23.97
CA PHE A 57 9.04 -17.58 -25.15
C PHE A 57 9.62 -18.12 -26.45
N LYS A 58 8.74 -18.46 -27.38
CA LYS A 58 9.09 -19.06 -28.68
C LYS A 58 9.73 -18.07 -29.64
N GLN A 59 9.53 -16.78 -29.38
CA GLN A 59 9.98 -15.66 -30.20
C GLN A 59 11.49 -15.45 -30.12
N GLY A 60 12.14 -15.96 -29.06
CA GLY A 60 13.59 -15.87 -28.86
C GLY A 60 14.00 -14.83 -27.82
N SER A 61 13.08 -13.95 -27.40
CA SER A 61 13.26 -13.06 -26.25
C SER A 61 11.94 -12.87 -25.47
N ALA A 62 12.05 -12.52 -24.18
CA ALA A 62 10.91 -12.23 -23.33
C ALA A 62 10.16 -10.97 -23.78
N LEU A 63 10.87 -9.95 -24.28
CA LEU A 63 10.24 -8.75 -24.84
C LEU A 63 9.32 -9.09 -26.02
N GLU A 64 9.85 -9.75 -27.05
CA GLU A 64 9.06 -10.14 -28.23
C GLU A 64 7.94 -11.12 -27.87
N GLY A 65 8.17 -11.97 -26.87
CA GLY A 65 7.19 -12.89 -26.33
C GLY A 65 6.00 -12.19 -25.66
N VAL A 66 6.27 -11.24 -24.76
CA VAL A 66 5.26 -10.42 -24.10
C VAL A 66 4.46 -9.60 -25.12
N GLU A 67 5.13 -8.97 -26.10
CA GLU A 67 4.47 -8.26 -27.20
C GLU A 67 3.53 -9.18 -28.00
N ALA A 68 3.96 -10.41 -28.29
CA ALA A 68 3.13 -11.40 -28.99
C ALA A 68 1.89 -11.82 -28.18
N VAL A 69 2.05 -12.04 -26.87
CA VAL A 69 0.96 -12.37 -25.94
C VAL A 69 -0.05 -11.21 -25.85
N ILE A 70 0.42 -9.97 -25.75
CA ILE A 70 -0.44 -8.77 -25.76
C ILE A 70 -1.19 -8.67 -27.09
N ALA A 71 -0.50 -8.80 -28.23
CA ALA A 71 -1.12 -8.72 -29.55
C ALA A 71 -2.22 -9.78 -29.76
N ALA A 72 -2.05 -10.96 -29.14
CA ALA A 72 -3.06 -12.03 -29.12
C ALA A 72 -4.21 -11.80 -28.13
N SER A 73 -4.22 -10.69 -27.39
CA SER A 73 -5.12 -10.39 -26.27
C SER A 73 -5.10 -11.47 -25.19
N GLN A 74 -3.91 -12.01 -24.90
CA GLN A 74 -3.68 -13.05 -23.89
C GLN A 74 -2.87 -12.55 -22.68
N PHE A 75 -2.73 -11.23 -22.50
CA PHE A 75 -2.21 -10.64 -21.28
C PHE A 75 -3.37 -10.18 -20.41
N TYR A 76 -3.50 -10.74 -19.21
CA TYR A 76 -4.59 -10.47 -18.29
C TYR A 76 -4.11 -9.78 -17.01
N ILE A 77 -4.85 -8.77 -16.56
CA ILE A 77 -4.72 -8.21 -15.20
C ILE A 77 -6.06 -8.39 -14.51
N ASN A 78 -6.08 -9.02 -13.34
CA ASN A 78 -7.32 -9.35 -12.61
C ASN A 78 -8.36 -10.09 -13.50
N LEU A 79 -7.86 -10.96 -14.39
CA LEU A 79 -8.63 -11.71 -15.39
C LEU A 79 -9.36 -10.88 -16.45
N TRP A 80 -8.93 -9.64 -16.67
CA TRP A 80 -9.33 -8.80 -17.80
C TRP A 80 -8.21 -8.72 -18.82
N ALA A 81 -8.49 -9.09 -20.07
CA ALA A 81 -7.49 -9.01 -21.13
C ALA A 81 -7.23 -7.55 -21.53
N ILE A 82 -5.96 -7.16 -21.61
CA ILE A 82 -5.55 -5.94 -22.30
C ILE A 82 -5.93 -6.10 -23.78
N PRO A 83 -6.64 -5.14 -24.42
CA PRO A 83 -6.96 -5.25 -25.83
C PRO A 83 -5.67 -5.30 -26.67
N GLY A 84 -5.52 -6.30 -27.54
CA GLY A 84 -4.25 -6.52 -28.24
C GLY A 84 -3.96 -5.57 -29.40
N THR A 85 -4.93 -4.76 -29.82
CA THR A 85 -4.74 -3.77 -30.91
C THR A 85 -5.53 -2.50 -30.65
N GLU A 86 -5.07 -1.39 -31.22
CA GLU A 86 -5.79 -0.10 -31.16
C GLU A 86 -7.21 -0.22 -31.72
N ALA A 87 -7.39 -0.97 -32.81
CA ALA A 87 -8.72 -1.20 -33.38
C ALA A 87 -9.63 -1.98 -32.42
N ALA A 88 -9.10 -2.99 -31.71
CA ALA A 88 -9.88 -3.72 -30.70
C ALA A 88 -10.28 -2.81 -29.54
N PHE A 89 -9.37 -1.94 -29.09
CA PHE A 89 -9.65 -0.92 -28.07
C PHE A 89 -10.75 0.04 -28.52
N GLN A 90 -10.61 0.63 -29.71
CA GLN A 90 -11.55 1.63 -30.24
C GLN A 90 -12.95 1.06 -30.54
N ASN A 91 -13.06 -0.24 -30.80
CA ASN A 91 -14.34 -0.90 -31.06
C ASN A 91 -15.18 -1.14 -29.78
N VAL A 92 -14.61 -0.91 -28.60
CA VAL A 92 -15.32 -1.06 -27.32
C VAL A 92 -15.63 0.33 -26.78
N SER A 93 -16.91 0.71 -26.78
CA SER A 93 -17.34 2.05 -26.35
C SER A 93 -16.86 2.45 -24.94
N GLN A 94 -16.76 1.50 -24.02
CA GLN A 94 -16.22 1.74 -22.68
C GLN A 94 -14.74 2.12 -22.68
N CYS A 95 -13.93 1.51 -23.55
CA CYS A 95 -12.51 1.86 -23.67
C CYS A 95 -12.35 3.32 -24.11
N LEU A 96 -13.28 3.84 -24.91
CA LEU A 96 -13.26 5.23 -25.37
C LEU A 96 -13.70 6.23 -24.30
N SER A 97 -14.59 5.83 -23.38
CA SER A 97 -15.06 6.70 -22.30
C SER A 97 -14.14 6.68 -21.08
N ASP A 98 -13.71 5.48 -20.68
CA ASP A 98 -13.09 5.24 -19.37
C ASP A 98 -11.64 4.73 -19.49
N GLY A 99 -11.25 4.24 -20.67
CA GLY A 99 -9.98 3.54 -20.86
C GLY A 99 -10.03 2.08 -20.42
N TYR A 100 -8.87 1.41 -20.48
CA TYR A 100 -8.61 0.13 -19.82
C TYR A 100 -8.43 0.37 -18.32
N LEU A 101 -9.36 -0.17 -17.54
CA LEU A 101 -9.42 0.05 -16.09
C LEU A 101 -8.85 -1.16 -15.34
N VAL A 102 -8.02 -0.89 -14.34
CA VAL A 102 -7.60 -1.85 -13.31
C VAL A 102 -8.04 -1.27 -11.97
N ASN A 103 -8.84 -2.02 -11.21
CA ASN A 103 -9.46 -1.53 -9.96
C ASN A 103 -10.14 -0.16 -10.13
N GLN A 104 -10.87 0.03 -11.23
CA GLN A 104 -11.56 1.27 -11.61
C GLN A 104 -10.64 2.48 -11.92
N VAL A 105 -9.32 2.30 -11.92
CA VAL A 105 -8.36 3.34 -12.33
C VAL A 105 -7.92 3.09 -13.76
N ALA A 106 -7.85 4.13 -14.58
CA ALA A 106 -7.38 4.02 -15.96
C ALA A 106 -5.88 3.73 -16.00
N TRP A 107 -5.51 2.63 -16.65
CA TRP A 107 -4.13 2.21 -16.88
C TRP A 107 -3.72 2.34 -18.34
N LEU A 108 -4.70 2.40 -19.25
CA LEU A 108 -4.46 2.72 -20.66
C LEU A 108 -5.62 3.53 -21.22
N TYR A 109 -5.33 4.69 -21.80
CA TYR A 109 -6.32 5.52 -22.47
C TYR A 109 -5.68 6.43 -23.53
N TYR A 110 -6.53 6.96 -24.41
CA TYR A 110 -6.10 7.98 -25.36
C TYR A 110 -6.42 9.39 -24.83
N ASN A 111 -5.39 10.19 -24.61
CA ASN A 111 -5.56 11.57 -24.17
C ASN A 111 -5.82 12.47 -25.38
N THR A 112 -7.08 12.87 -25.56
CA THR A 112 -7.52 13.74 -26.67
C THR A 112 -6.99 15.17 -26.59
N THR A 113 -6.55 15.62 -25.42
CA THR A 113 -6.01 16.98 -25.22
C THR A 113 -4.57 17.06 -25.74
N THR A 114 -3.75 16.05 -25.42
CA THR A 114 -2.35 15.96 -25.87
C THR A 114 -2.19 15.15 -27.16
N ALA A 115 -3.28 14.56 -27.67
CA ALA A 115 -3.30 13.67 -28.83
C ALA A 115 -2.29 12.50 -28.70
N SER A 116 -2.14 11.96 -27.50
CA SER A 116 -1.17 10.92 -27.17
C SER A 116 -1.78 9.77 -26.40
N TRP A 117 -1.18 8.58 -26.54
CA TRP A 117 -1.54 7.43 -25.73
C TRP A 117 -0.89 7.53 -24.36
N ARG A 118 -1.59 7.04 -23.35
CA ARG A 118 -1.14 6.93 -21.97
C ARG A 118 -1.22 5.48 -21.53
N GLY A 119 -0.17 4.97 -20.90
CA GLY A 119 -0.05 3.58 -20.47
C GLY A 119 0.72 3.44 -19.15
N GLY A 120 0.74 2.23 -18.60
CA GLY A 120 1.41 1.91 -17.34
C GLY A 120 0.50 2.02 -16.11
N TYR A 121 1.10 1.79 -14.94
CA TYR A 121 0.47 2.10 -13.66
C TYR A 121 -0.07 3.54 -13.66
N GLU A 122 -1.36 3.70 -13.31
CA GLU A 122 -2.12 4.96 -13.35
C GLU A 122 -2.04 5.73 -14.69
N ALA A 123 -1.68 5.04 -15.78
CA ALA A 123 -1.46 5.66 -17.09
C ALA A 123 -0.49 6.87 -17.05
N GLU A 124 0.52 6.84 -16.17
CA GLU A 124 1.47 7.93 -15.97
C GLU A 124 2.43 8.11 -17.16
N THR A 125 2.58 7.08 -18.01
CA THR A 125 3.54 7.08 -19.12
C THR A 125 2.90 7.56 -20.41
N GLU A 126 3.34 8.70 -20.93
CA GLU A 126 3.03 9.11 -22.30
C GLU A 126 3.76 8.22 -23.31
N ALA A 127 3.04 7.74 -24.32
CA ALA A 127 3.57 6.84 -25.32
C ALA A 127 3.24 7.33 -26.74
N ASN A 128 4.20 7.12 -27.65
CA ASN A 128 4.10 7.46 -29.07
C ASN A 128 3.41 6.33 -29.86
N GLY A 129 2.19 5.97 -29.46
CA GLY A 129 1.38 4.95 -30.12
C GLY A 129 0.79 3.94 -29.13
N TYR A 130 -0.21 3.19 -29.61
CA TYR A 130 -0.93 2.20 -28.82
C TYR A 130 -0.01 1.09 -28.31
N ASP A 131 0.81 0.50 -29.19
CA ASP A 131 1.68 -0.64 -28.86
C ASP A 131 2.67 -0.31 -27.73
N ALA A 132 3.25 0.89 -27.76
CA ALA A 132 4.13 1.37 -26.69
C ALA A 132 3.37 1.62 -25.37
N ALA A 133 2.12 2.07 -25.44
CA ALA A 133 1.29 2.28 -24.26
C ALA A 133 0.87 0.96 -23.60
N VAL A 134 0.44 -0.04 -24.38
CA VAL A 134 0.10 -1.37 -23.83
C VAL A 134 1.32 -2.11 -23.30
N LEU A 135 2.48 -1.97 -23.96
CA LEU A 135 3.72 -2.52 -23.42
C LEU A 135 4.05 -1.86 -22.08
N SER A 136 3.87 -0.54 -21.95
CA SER A 136 4.04 0.16 -20.68
C SER A 136 3.11 -0.35 -19.58
N VAL A 137 1.86 -0.75 -19.89
CA VAL A 137 0.97 -1.42 -18.93
C VAL A 137 1.59 -2.72 -18.41
N ALA A 138 2.12 -3.55 -19.30
CA ALA A 138 2.71 -4.83 -18.92
C ALA A 138 4.04 -4.70 -18.18
N THR A 139 4.89 -3.72 -18.54
CA THR A 139 6.22 -3.55 -17.96
C THR A 139 6.24 -2.73 -16.68
N ASN A 140 5.22 -1.89 -16.45
CA ASN A 140 5.11 -1.04 -15.27
C ASN A 140 4.05 -1.57 -14.29
N LEU A 141 3.88 -2.90 -14.22
CA LEU A 141 3.19 -3.53 -13.10
C LEU A 141 3.94 -3.21 -11.80
N VAL A 142 3.19 -2.99 -10.72
CA VAL A 142 3.77 -2.57 -9.44
C VAL A 142 4.64 -3.67 -8.83
N ALA A 143 5.76 -3.26 -8.24
CA ALA A 143 6.68 -4.15 -7.53
C ALA A 143 5.98 -5.00 -6.46
N GLY A 144 6.50 -6.21 -6.26
CA GLY A 144 6.07 -7.21 -5.30
C GLY A 144 4.74 -7.90 -5.61
N LEU A 145 4.16 -7.65 -6.79
CA LEU A 145 3.07 -8.44 -7.34
C LEU A 145 3.60 -9.62 -8.16
N GLU A 146 2.79 -10.69 -8.22
CA GLU A 146 3.12 -11.89 -8.98
C GLU A 146 2.58 -11.80 -10.41
N VAL A 147 3.44 -12.17 -11.37
CA VAL A 147 3.06 -12.43 -12.76
C VAL A 147 3.33 -13.89 -13.10
N ARG A 148 2.43 -14.49 -13.88
CA ARG A 148 2.47 -15.92 -14.19
C ARG A 148 2.43 -16.16 -15.69
N PHE A 149 3.28 -17.06 -16.16
CA PHE A 149 3.43 -17.47 -17.56
C PHE A 149 2.83 -18.86 -17.77
N TRP A 150 1.91 -18.98 -18.71
CA TRP A 150 1.14 -20.20 -18.94
C TRP A 150 1.32 -20.72 -20.36
N ASP A 151 1.56 -22.02 -20.46
CA ASP A 151 1.41 -22.80 -21.69
C ASP A 151 0.00 -23.38 -21.75
N THR A 152 -0.80 -22.91 -22.69
CA THR A 152 -2.21 -23.31 -22.84
C THR A 152 -2.42 -24.34 -23.96
N ASN A 153 -1.39 -24.56 -24.80
CA ASN A 153 -1.47 -25.39 -25.99
C ASN A 153 -0.57 -26.64 -25.93
N GLY A 154 0.34 -26.73 -24.96
CA GLY A 154 1.23 -27.85 -24.70
C GLY A 154 2.54 -27.83 -25.50
N ASP A 155 2.93 -26.71 -26.11
CA ASP A 155 4.17 -26.60 -26.89
C ASP A 155 5.41 -26.20 -26.07
N GLY A 156 5.25 -26.00 -24.76
CA GLY A 156 6.30 -25.65 -23.82
C GLY A 156 6.66 -24.17 -23.77
N TYR A 157 5.89 -23.31 -24.45
CA TYR A 157 6.09 -21.87 -24.46
C TYR A 157 4.88 -21.11 -23.90
N THR A 158 5.12 -19.85 -23.53
CA THR A 158 4.08 -18.97 -22.98
C THR A 158 3.10 -18.56 -24.06
N ASP A 159 1.83 -18.92 -23.86
CA ASP A 159 0.70 -18.47 -24.67
C ASP A 159 -0.09 -17.35 -23.99
N LEU A 160 -0.08 -17.34 -22.65
CA LEU A 160 -0.90 -16.47 -21.81
C LEU A 160 -0.09 -15.98 -20.63
N ILE A 161 -0.22 -14.70 -20.32
CA ILE A 161 0.32 -14.09 -19.12
C ILE A 161 -0.84 -13.57 -18.28
N ASP A 162 -0.83 -13.85 -16.98
CA ASP A 162 -1.75 -13.21 -16.05
C ASP A 162 -1.06 -12.64 -14.81
N ALA A 163 -1.63 -11.56 -14.29
CA ALA A 163 -1.16 -10.85 -13.11
C ALA A 163 -2.34 -10.49 -12.22
N ASP A 164 -2.12 -10.56 -10.91
CA ASP A 164 -3.06 -10.06 -9.92
C ASP A 164 -2.61 -8.66 -9.48
N TYR A 165 -3.40 -7.64 -9.80
CA TYR A 165 -3.22 -6.30 -9.26
C TYR A 165 -4.09 -6.12 -8.03
N LEU A 166 -3.45 -6.28 -6.87
CA LEU A 166 -4.06 -6.33 -5.56
C LEU A 166 -3.69 -5.09 -4.76
N GLU A 167 -4.57 -4.65 -3.87
CA GLU A 167 -4.28 -3.55 -2.96
C GLU A 167 -4.69 -3.84 -1.54
N GLY A 168 -3.94 -3.28 -0.59
CA GLY A 168 -4.10 -3.46 0.83
C GLY A 168 -5.15 -2.54 1.43
N VAL A 169 -5.96 -3.07 2.34
CA VAL A 169 -6.85 -2.30 3.22
C VAL A 169 -6.80 -2.87 4.63
N THR A 170 -6.78 -1.99 5.62
CA THR A 170 -6.95 -2.39 7.03
C THR A 170 -8.37 -2.91 7.25
N VAL A 171 -8.58 -3.85 8.17
CA VAL A 171 -9.90 -4.42 8.44
C VAL A 171 -10.28 -4.22 9.89
N ASP A 172 -11.18 -3.28 10.17
CA ASP A 172 -11.69 -3.03 11.51
C ASP A 172 -12.97 -3.84 11.76
N THR A 173 -13.95 -3.71 10.87
CA THR A 173 -15.24 -4.38 11.02
C THR A 173 -15.63 -5.09 9.74
N ILE A 174 -16.12 -6.32 9.88
CA ILE A 174 -16.68 -7.11 8.79
C ILE A 174 -18.18 -7.29 9.07
N THR A 175 -19.01 -6.92 8.11
CA THR A 175 -20.46 -7.09 8.19
C THR A 175 -20.92 -8.16 7.20
N GLN A 176 -21.50 -9.25 7.72
CA GLN A 176 -22.25 -10.18 6.89
C GLN A 176 -23.67 -9.64 6.69
N ASN A 177 -24.00 -9.29 5.45
CA ASN A 177 -25.30 -8.74 5.09
C ASN A 177 -26.36 -9.83 5.00
N ALA A 178 -27.64 -9.45 5.18
CA ALA A 178 -28.76 -10.37 5.14
C ALA A 178 -28.93 -11.14 3.80
N ASN A 179 -28.37 -10.60 2.71
CA ASN A 179 -28.39 -11.22 1.38
C ASN A 179 -27.21 -12.18 1.14
N GLY A 180 -26.42 -12.51 2.17
CA GLY A 180 -25.28 -13.43 2.05
C GLY A 180 -24.02 -12.82 1.42
N THR A 181 -23.92 -11.50 1.38
CA THR A 181 -22.72 -10.76 0.97
C THR A 181 -21.96 -10.23 2.18
N TYR A 182 -20.74 -9.73 1.96
CA TYR A 182 -19.90 -9.14 2.98
C TYR A 182 -19.60 -7.69 2.63
N SER A 183 -19.47 -6.85 3.65
CA SER A 183 -18.89 -5.52 3.50
C SER A 183 -17.86 -5.27 4.59
N VAL A 184 -16.86 -4.47 4.28
CA VAL A 184 -15.71 -4.21 5.15
C VAL A 184 -15.60 -2.73 5.44
N TYR A 185 -15.40 -2.43 6.71
CA TYR A 185 -15.03 -1.11 7.20
C TYR A 185 -13.56 -1.14 7.59
N ARG A 186 -12.79 -0.17 7.06
CA ARG A 186 -11.35 -0.12 7.26
C ARG A 186 -10.89 0.41 8.62
N GLY A 187 -11.83 0.94 9.41
CA GLY A 187 -11.57 1.62 10.67
C GLY A 187 -11.53 3.12 10.52
N ASN A 188 -11.54 3.81 11.67
CA ASN A 188 -11.34 5.25 11.74
C ASN A 188 -9.99 5.57 12.38
N ILE A 189 -9.42 6.69 11.97
CA ILE A 189 -8.31 7.35 12.64
C ILE A 189 -8.78 8.69 13.19
N ASP A 190 -7.90 9.40 13.88
CA ASP A 190 -8.21 10.76 14.33
C ASP A 190 -8.30 11.71 13.13
N ILE A 191 -9.53 12.07 12.76
CA ILE A 191 -9.84 12.96 11.62
C ILE A 191 -9.13 14.31 11.74
N ALA A 192 -8.89 14.81 12.95
CA ALA A 192 -8.24 16.11 13.14
C ALA A 192 -6.78 16.10 12.67
N ASN A 193 -6.14 14.92 12.64
CA ASN A 193 -4.77 14.73 12.18
C ASN A 193 -4.69 13.91 10.88
N LYS A 194 -5.83 13.48 10.33
CA LYS A 194 -5.89 12.78 9.05
C LYS A 194 -5.37 13.68 7.94
N THR A 195 -4.47 13.13 7.15
CA THR A 195 -3.91 13.81 5.99
C THR A 195 -4.88 13.78 4.80
N PRO A 196 -4.80 14.74 3.85
CA PRO A 196 -5.72 14.81 2.72
C PRO A 196 -5.69 13.58 1.80
N TRP A 197 -4.62 12.79 1.81
CA TRP A 197 -4.38 11.69 0.87
C TRP A 197 -4.58 10.29 1.46
N GLU A 198 -4.80 10.19 2.77
CA GLU A 198 -4.98 8.90 3.44
C GLU A 198 -6.26 8.20 2.98
N GLY A 199 -6.09 7.16 2.17
CA GLY A 199 -7.17 6.35 1.63
C GLY A 199 -7.80 6.84 0.33
N THR A 200 -7.26 7.89 -0.31
CA THR A 200 -7.98 8.58 -1.40
C THR A 200 -7.60 8.14 -2.82
N ILE A 201 -6.53 7.36 -3.01
CA ILE A 201 -5.93 7.18 -4.35
C ILE A 201 -6.53 6.00 -5.13
N PHE A 202 -6.91 4.90 -4.45
CA PHE A 202 -7.41 3.70 -5.12
C PHE A 202 -8.59 3.05 -4.40
N ASP A 203 -9.64 3.82 -4.15
CA ASP A 203 -10.89 3.29 -3.61
C ASP A 203 -10.81 2.74 -2.18
N ALA A 204 -9.69 2.88 -1.46
CA ALA A 204 -9.66 2.57 -0.03
C ALA A 204 -10.64 3.43 0.77
N ASP A 205 -11.03 4.60 0.24
CA ASP A 205 -12.11 5.45 0.72
C ASP A 205 -13.50 4.83 0.54
N LEU A 206 -13.69 3.89 -0.38
CA LEU A 206 -14.93 3.11 -0.44
C LEU A 206 -15.16 2.37 0.88
N PHE A 207 -14.08 1.95 1.54
CA PHE A 207 -14.10 1.25 2.83
C PHE A 207 -14.12 2.19 4.04
N SER A 208 -14.10 3.51 3.85
CA SER A 208 -14.32 4.51 4.91
C SER A 208 -15.78 4.54 5.40
N GLY A 209 -16.69 3.88 4.66
CA GLY A 209 -18.08 3.62 5.06
C GLY A 209 -18.36 2.12 5.14
N ALA A 210 -19.50 1.68 4.61
CA ALA A 210 -19.82 0.25 4.58
C ALA A 210 -18.92 -0.55 3.63
N GLY A 211 -18.18 0.08 2.71
CA GLY A 211 -17.44 -0.65 1.68
C GLY A 211 -18.31 -1.09 0.50
N PRO A 212 -17.70 -1.56 -0.60
CA PRO A 212 -18.40 -2.29 -1.62
C PRO A 212 -19.01 -3.58 -1.06
N VAL A 213 -20.12 -4.02 -1.67
CA VAL A 213 -20.76 -5.28 -1.32
C VAL A 213 -20.07 -6.41 -2.08
N ILE A 214 -19.49 -7.36 -1.35
CA ILE A 214 -18.68 -8.47 -1.88
C ILE A 214 -19.47 -9.78 -1.77
N PRO A 215 -19.70 -10.51 -2.88
CA PRO A 215 -20.33 -11.83 -2.83
C PRO A 215 -19.53 -12.81 -1.96
N ALA A 216 -20.20 -13.69 -1.22
CA ALA A 216 -19.53 -14.70 -0.39
C ALA A 216 -18.52 -15.58 -1.15
N THR A 217 -18.76 -15.84 -2.44
CA THR A 217 -17.83 -16.61 -3.29
C THR A 217 -16.54 -15.87 -3.61
N ASN A 218 -16.49 -14.57 -3.37
CA ASN A 218 -15.35 -13.69 -3.63
C ASN A 218 -14.78 -13.11 -2.32
N PHE A 219 -15.22 -13.59 -1.16
CA PHE A 219 -14.79 -13.09 0.14
C PHE A 219 -14.11 -14.21 0.93
N ASP A 220 -12.88 -13.95 1.37
CA ASP A 220 -12.18 -14.83 2.29
C ASP A 220 -12.71 -14.68 3.71
N THR A 221 -13.47 -15.67 4.17
CA THR A 221 -14.08 -15.66 5.51
C THR A 221 -13.08 -15.86 6.65
N THR A 222 -11.79 -16.01 6.36
CA THR A 222 -10.73 -16.05 7.37
C THR A 222 -10.24 -14.65 7.78
N ILE A 223 -10.64 -13.61 7.04
CA ILE A 223 -10.36 -12.22 7.41
C ILE A 223 -11.04 -11.90 8.75
N MET A 224 -10.32 -11.23 9.63
CA MET A 224 -10.78 -10.81 10.96
C MET A 224 -10.44 -9.33 11.21
N SER A 225 -11.07 -8.75 12.23
CA SER A 225 -10.67 -7.43 12.75
C SER A 225 -9.20 -7.44 13.15
N GLY A 226 -8.46 -6.42 12.74
CA GLY A 226 -7.01 -6.28 12.97
C GLY A 226 -6.15 -6.75 11.80
N ASP A 227 -6.72 -7.49 10.85
CA ASP A 227 -6.02 -7.94 9.66
C ASP A 227 -5.76 -6.80 8.67
N VAL A 228 -4.76 -7.00 7.81
CA VAL A 228 -4.73 -6.36 6.49
C VAL A 228 -5.29 -7.34 5.46
N ALA A 229 -6.24 -6.87 4.65
CA ALA A 229 -6.80 -7.63 3.54
C ALA A 229 -6.35 -7.06 2.20
N LEU A 230 -6.39 -7.90 1.17
CA LEU A 230 -6.16 -7.54 -0.21
C LEU A 230 -7.51 -7.47 -0.93
N PHE A 231 -7.75 -6.40 -1.69
CA PHE A 231 -8.95 -6.23 -2.50
C PHE A 231 -8.61 -5.91 -3.95
N TRP A 232 -9.49 -6.31 -4.86
CA TRP A 232 -9.39 -6.03 -6.28
C TRP A 232 -10.73 -6.21 -6.99
N TYR A 233 -10.88 -5.57 -8.14
CA TYR A 233 -12.03 -5.73 -9.02
C TYR A 233 -11.69 -6.65 -10.19
N GLY A 234 -12.29 -7.83 -10.22
CA GLY A 234 -12.09 -8.84 -11.27
C GLY A 234 -13.33 -9.08 -12.12
N ASN A 235 -13.29 -10.10 -12.98
CA ASN A 235 -14.42 -10.50 -13.84
C ASN A 235 -15.69 -10.96 -13.08
N LYS A 236 -15.58 -11.19 -11.77
CA LYS A 236 -16.70 -11.53 -10.86
C LYS A 236 -17.11 -10.37 -9.96
N GLY A 237 -16.61 -9.17 -10.21
CA GLY A 237 -16.77 -8.01 -9.35
C GLY A 237 -15.68 -7.93 -8.27
N TRP A 238 -16.00 -7.19 -7.20
CA TRP A 238 -15.10 -7.04 -6.06
C TRP A 238 -14.79 -8.39 -5.42
N THR A 239 -13.53 -8.57 -5.08
CA THR A 239 -12.98 -9.74 -4.40
C THR A 239 -12.08 -9.27 -3.27
N MET A 240 -12.05 -10.02 -2.18
CA MET A 240 -11.20 -9.72 -1.04
C MET A 240 -10.62 -11.00 -0.43
N LYS A 241 -9.32 -10.96 -0.09
CA LYS A 241 -8.57 -12.07 0.49
C LYS A 241 -7.77 -11.61 1.69
N ARG A 242 -7.58 -12.46 2.71
CA ARG A 242 -6.66 -12.15 3.80
C ARG A 242 -5.23 -12.04 3.24
N ALA A 243 -4.50 -11.00 3.60
CA ALA A 243 -3.08 -10.96 3.31
C ALA A 243 -2.35 -12.07 4.08
N GLN A 244 -1.17 -12.47 3.61
CA GLN A 244 -0.37 -13.44 4.33
C GLN A 244 0.26 -12.79 5.55
N GLU A 245 -0.06 -13.30 6.74
CA GLU A 245 0.48 -12.79 8.00
C GLU A 245 1.81 -13.46 8.35
N VAL A 246 2.81 -12.65 8.68
CA VAL A 246 4.06 -13.05 9.32
C VAL A 246 4.11 -12.41 10.70
N VAL A 247 3.97 -13.24 11.74
CA VAL A 247 4.05 -12.78 13.13
C VAL A 247 5.45 -13.00 13.68
N GLY A 248 6.07 -11.97 14.23
CA GLY A 248 7.37 -12.11 14.87
C GLY A 248 7.86 -10.87 15.58
N LEU A 249 9.01 -11.01 16.25
CA LEU A 249 9.72 -9.89 16.85
C LEU A 249 10.22 -8.98 15.71
N PHE A 250 9.90 -7.69 15.77
CA PHE A 250 10.49 -6.72 14.85
C PHE A 250 11.93 -6.44 15.26
N ILE A 251 12.90 -6.89 14.46
CA ILE A 251 14.32 -6.75 14.79
C ILE A 251 14.87 -5.41 14.30
N ASP A 252 14.63 -5.09 13.03
CA ASP A 252 15.03 -3.83 12.40
C ASP A 252 14.28 -3.65 11.07
N GLY A 253 14.32 -2.45 10.50
CA GLY A 253 13.77 -2.16 9.19
C GLY A 253 14.28 -0.84 8.64
N THR A 254 14.30 -0.73 7.33
CA THR A 254 14.64 0.51 6.62
C THR A 254 13.66 0.68 5.47
N ASP A 255 12.95 1.81 5.49
CA ASP A 255 12.04 2.23 4.42
C ASP A 255 12.72 2.09 3.04
N HIS A 256 11.96 1.62 2.05
CA HIS A 256 12.44 1.43 0.68
C HIS A 256 13.60 0.44 0.53
N THR A 257 13.85 -0.38 1.55
CA THR A 257 14.92 -1.38 1.54
C THR A 257 14.41 -2.76 1.97
N SER A 258 14.17 -2.97 3.27
CA SER A 258 13.77 -4.27 3.81
C SER A 258 13.35 -4.20 5.29
N TYR A 259 12.64 -5.24 5.75
CA TYR A 259 12.14 -5.40 7.11
C TYR A 259 12.56 -6.76 7.68
N ASN A 260 13.14 -6.78 8.88
CA ASN A 260 13.55 -7.99 9.57
C ASN A 260 12.54 -8.37 10.67
N VAL A 261 11.79 -9.43 10.43
CA VAL A 261 10.77 -9.95 11.34
C VAL A 261 11.11 -11.38 11.72
N GLY A 262 11.31 -11.64 13.01
CA GLY A 262 11.65 -12.98 13.50
C GLY A 262 12.98 -13.53 12.98
N GLY A 263 13.89 -12.68 12.50
CA GLY A 263 15.18 -13.09 11.93
C GLY A 263 15.14 -13.36 10.42
N VAL A 264 14.00 -13.16 9.77
CA VAL A 264 13.84 -13.27 8.32
C VAL A 264 13.77 -11.87 7.72
N LEU A 265 14.52 -11.63 6.65
CA LEU A 265 14.52 -10.37 5.91
C LEU A 265 13.49 -10.42 4.79
N TYR A 266 12.63 -9.42 4.73
CA TYR A 266 11.64 -9.21 3.69
C TYR A 266 11.98 -7.93 2.94
N ASP A 267 12.31 -8.03 1.67
CA ASP A 267 12.60 -6.87 0.83
C ASP A 267 11.36 -5.99 0.68
N ASP A 268 11.55 -4.69 0.53
CA ASP A 268 10.44 -3.75 0.35
C ASP A 268 9.95 -3.74 -1.11
N ALA A 269 8.65 -3.49 -1.29
CA ALA A 269 8.03 -3.28 -2.58
C ALA A 269 7.72 -1.80 -2.75
N LEU A 270 8.61 -1.07 -3.42
CA LEU A 270 8.45 0.36 -3.64
C LEU A 270 7.08 0.66 -4.28
N ARG A 271 6.33 1.59 -3.68
CA ARG A 271 5.04 2.09 -4.18
C ARG A 271 3.86 1.12 -4.09
N PHE A 272 4.04 -0.10 -3.58
CA PHE A 272 2.92 -1.03 -3.44
C PHE A 272 1.90 -0.56 -2.40
N SER A 273 0.66 -0.29 -2.83
CA SER A 273 -0.50 0.02 -1.98
C SER A 273 -0.30 1.12 -0.93
N ARG A 274 0.72 1.98 -1.09
CA ARG A 274 1.20 2.92 -0.08
C ARG A 274 0.07 3.78 0.48
N ASP A 275 -0.73 4.35 -0.40
CA ASP A 275 -1.73 5.35 -0.02
C ASP A 275 -3.10 4.78 0.39
N ASN A 276 -3.25 3.45 0.34
CA ASN A 276 -4.48 2.78 0.78
C ASN A 276 -4.49 2.40 2.24
N LEU A 277 -3.34 2.23 2.89
CA LEU A 277 -3.26 2.03 4.34
C LEU A 277 -3.20 3.36 5.08
N PHE A 278 -3.59 3.34 6.35
CA PHE A 278 -3.24 4.47 7.23
C PHE A 278 -1.73 4.61 7.28
N ILE A 279 -1.23 5.84 7.30
CA ILE A 279 0.21 6.09 7.21
C ILE A 279 0.99 5.35 8.30
N SER A 280 0.41 5.25 9.50
CA SER A 280 0.97 4.53 10.64
C SER A 280 1.17 3.04 10.43
N ASN A 281 0.54 2.44 9.42
CA ASN A 281 0.59 1.01 9.13
C ASN A 281 1.31 0.71 7.81
N ARG A 282 1.83 1.73 7.12
CA ARG A 282 2.75 1.56 6.01
C ARG A 282 4.08 1.02 6.56
N PRO A 283 4.76 0.08 5.88
CA PRO A 283 5.93 -0.57 6.45
C PRO A 283 7.06 0.39 6.86
N GLY A 284 7.37 1.40 6.04
CA GLY A 284 8.41 2.40 6.33
C GLY A 284 8.09 3.25 7.56
N GLU A 285 6.94 3.92 7.55
CA GLU A 285 6.52 4.80 8.64
C GLU A 285 6.25 4.04 9.95
N PHE A 286 5.73 2.81 9.88
CA PHE A 286 5.61 1.94 11.04
C PHE A 286 7.00 1.62 11.60
N ALA A 287 7.95 1.21 10.76
CA ALA A 287 9.32 0.86 11.17
C ALA A 287 10.03 2.03 11.86
N ASP A 288 9.91 3.25 11.32
CA ASP A 288 10.53 4.44 11.88
C ASP A 288 9.97 4.79 13.27
N ALA A 289 8.65 4.71 13.45
CA ALA A 289 8.04 4.91 14.77
C ALA A 289 8.53 3.87 15.79
N GLN A 290 8.60 2.59 15.40
CA GLN A 290 9.08 1.53 16.32
C GLN A 290 10.56 1.71 16.68
N LYS A 291 11.39 2.16 15.73
CA LYS A 291 12.81 2.44 15.98
C LYS A 291 12.98 3.62 16.91
N PHE A 292 12.20 4.69 16.71
CA PHE A 292 12.24 5.87 17.57
C PHE A 292 11.93 5.52 19.04
N PHE A 293 10.88 4.75 19.28
CA PHE A 293 10.51 4.31 20.63
C PHE A 293 11.33 3.11 21.15
N LYS A 294 12.28 2.61 20.37
CA LYS A 294 13.14 1.46 20.72
C LYS A 294 12.33 0.20 21.04
N PHE A 295 11.28 -0.04 20.26
CA PHE A 295 10.49 -1.27 20.33
C PHE A 295 11.07 -2.37 19.44
N THR A 296 12.14 -2.07 18.69
CA THR A 296 12.91 -3.02 17.91
C THR A 296 13.79 -3.92 18.78
N ASN A 297 13.89 -5.19 18.39
CA ASN A 297 14.69 -6.23 19.05
C ASN A 297 14.41 -6.39 20.56
N ASP A 298 13.21 -6.00 21.00
CA ASP A 298 12.80 -6.02 22.41
C ASP A 298 12.19 -7.37 22.80
N SER A 299 13.02 -8.40 22.76
CA SER A 299 12.64 -9.76 23.16
C SER A 299 12.15 -9.86 24.61
N ALA A 300 12.55 -8.92 25.48
CA ALA A 300 12.14 -8.88 26.88
C ALA A 300 10.69 -8.44 27.06
N ALA A 301 10.23 -7.49 26.24
CA ALA A 301 8.81 -7.10 26.22
C ALA A 301 7.92 -8.16 25.59
N GLY A 302 8.46 -9.01 24.71
CA GLY A 302 7.70 -10.11 24.09
C GLY A 302 6.57 -9.63 23.18
N VAL A 303 6.68 -8.41 22.65
CA VAL A 303 5.65 -7.81 21.79
C VAL A 303 5.99 -8.04 20.32
N ASN A 304 5.28 -8.97 19.70
CA ASN A 304 5.39 -9.23 18.26
C ASN A 304 4.60 -8.20 17.46
N ILE A 305 4.99 -8.04 16.20
CA ILE A 305 4.19 -7.35 15.18
C ILE A 305 3.75 -8.37 14.12
N SER A 306 2.76 -7.98 13.33
CA SER A 306 2.36 -8.69 12.12
C SER A 306 2.85 -7.90 10.91
N LEU A 307 3.65 -8.54 10.06
CA LEU A 307 3.99 -8.08 8.72
C LEU A 307 3.03 -8.78 7.73
N TRP A 308 2.35 -7.99 6.91
CA TRP A 308 1.36 -8.48 5.97
C TRP A 308 1.94 -8.51 4.56
N LEU A 309 1.92 -9.67 3.92
CA LEU A 309 2.52 -9.90 2.61
C LEU A 309 1.46 -10.23 1.56
N VAL A 310 1.73 -9.87 0.30
CA VAL A 310 0.98 -10.39 -0.85
C VAL A 310 1.23 -11.90 -0.95
N PRO A 311 0.19 -12.75 -0.93
CA PRO A 311 0.36 -14.18 -1.15
C PRO A 311 0.85 -14.45 -2.58
N VAL A 312 1.84 -15.32 -2.70
CA VAL A 312 2.42 -15.73 -3.99
C VAL A 312 2.26 -17.24 -4.20
N THR A 313 2.21 -17.66 -5.46
CA THR A 313 2.09 -19.07 -5.86
C THR A 313 3.37 -19.83 -5.51
N ASN A 314 4.53 -19.21 -5.69
CA ASN A 314 5.83 -19.80 -5.34
C ASN A 314 6.25 -19.48 -3.90
N THR A 315 6.19 -20.48 -3.02
CA THR A 315 6.50 -20.30 -1.58
C THR A 315 7.98 -20.10 -1.26
N THR A 316 8.88 -20.19 -2.24
CA THR A 316 10.30 -19.86 -2.04
C THR A 316 10.59 -18.36 -2.15
N GLU A 317 9.63 -17.60 -2.67
CA GLU A 317 9.67 -16.14 -2.77
C GLU A 317 8.66 -15.54 -1.79
N HIS A 318 8.78 -14.23 -1.55
CA HIS A 318 7.84 -13.46 -0.74
C HIS A 318 7.24 -12.36 -1.62
N GLY A 319 5.92 -12.17 -1.56
CA GLY A 319 5.30 -11.02 -2.20
C GLY A 319 5.55 -9.72 -1.43
N ALA A 320 5.05 -8.61 -1.98
CA ALA A 320 5.19 -7.28 -1.38
C ALA A 320 4.80 -7.25 0.11
N PRO A 321 5.61 -6.63 0.98
CA PRO A 321 5.13 -6.00 2.20
C PRO A 321 4.02 -5.01 1.88
N ILE A 322 2.82 -5.30 2.38
CA ILE A 322 1.64 -4.46 2.22
C ILE A 322 1.58 -3.46 3.36
N GLY A 323 1.78 -3.94 4.58
CA GLY A 323 1.62 -3.17 5.80
C GLY A 323 2.16 -3.89 7.03
N MET A 324 2.28 -3.14 8.11
CA MET A 324 2.68 -3.64 9.42
C MET A 324 1.68 -3.19 10.48
N THR A 325 1.38 -4.07 11.41
CA THR A 325 0.45 -3.80 12.52
C THR A 325 1.04 -4.32 13.81
N SER A 326 0.79 -3.63 14.91
CA SER A 326 1.09 -4.20 16.23
C SER A 326 -0.01 -5.16 16.72
N ASP A 327 -1.14 -5.22 16.00
CA ASP A 327 -2.26 -6.14 16.22
C ASP A 327 -2.70 -6.20 17.70
N GLY A 328 -2.75 -7.39 18.32
CA GLY A 328 -3.12 -7.57 19.73
C GLY A 328 -2.19 -6.87 20.72
N ASN A 329 -1.00 -6.44 20.30
CA ASN A 329 -0.04 -5.73 21.14
C ASN A 329 -0.16 -4.20 21.06
N SER A 330 -1.01 -3.65 20.18
CA SER A 330 -1.19 -2.21 19.96
C SER A 330 -1.37 -1.37 21.22
N ARG A 331 -2.12 -1.88 22.20
CA ARG A 331 -2.28 -1.25 23.51
C ARG A 331 -0.97 -1.14 24.29
N ALA A 332 -0.13 -2.16 24.24
CA ALA A 332 1.17 -2.17 24.91
C ALA A 332 2.15 -1.20 24.22
N PHE A 333 2.17 -1.18 22.89
CA PHE A 333 2.96 -0.24 22.09
C PHE A 333 2.61 1.21 22.43
N VAL A 334 1.33 1.59 22.32
CA VAL A 334 0.93 2.97 22.58
C VAL A 334 1.10 3.36 24.05
N ALA A 335 0.89 2.46 25.00
CA ALA A 335 1.13 2.74 26.43
C ALA A 335 2.60 3.08 26.72
N ARG A 336 3.53 2.36 26.08
CA ARG A 336 4.96 2.64 26.19
C ARG A 336 5.34 3.94 25.51
N ALA A 337 4.79 4.22 24.33
CA ALA A 337 5.02 5.47 23.62
C ALA A 337 4.50 6.68 24.43
N ILE A 338 3.32 6.57 25.05
CA ILE A 338 2.76 7.55 25.98
C ILE A 338 3.71 7.76 27.17
N ALA A 339 4.20 6.69 27.78
CA ALA A 339 5.10 6.79 28.93
C ALA A 339 6.42 7.51 28.59
N GLN A 340 7.00 7.22 27.42
CA GLN A 340 8.18 7.93 26.93
C GLN A 340 7.88 9.41 26.67
N ALA A 341 6.79 9.72 25.96
CA ALA A 341 6.37 11.10 25.70
C ALA A 341 6.12 11.90 26.98
N GLN A 342 5.48 11.28 27.98
CA GLN A 342 5.26 11.88 29.30
C GLN A 342 6.57 12.13 30.06
N ALA A 343 7.54 11.21 29.95
CA ALA A 343 8.84 11.37 30.57
C ALA A 343 9.62 12.54 29.95
N GLU A 344 9.61 12.69 28.62
CA GLU A 344 10.23 13.85 27.97
C GLU A 344 9.58 15.16 28.41
N LEU A 345 8.24 15.22 28.39
CA LEU A 345 7.48 16.40 28.79
C LEU A 345 7.70 16.78 30.27
N ALA A 346 7.96 15.82 31.15
CA ALA A 346 8.25 16.05 32.57
C ALA A 346 9.68 16.57 32.83
N ASN A 347 10.60 16.38 31.89
CA ASN A 347 12.02 16.74 32.05
C ASN A 347 12.37 18.13 31.48
N VAL A 348 11.40 18.85 30.91
CA VAL A 348 11.59 20.18 30.36
C VAL A 348 10.76 21.25 31.07
N ASN A 349 11.30 22.46 31.13
CA ASN A 349 10.56 23.63 31.56
C ASN A 349 9.89 24.34 30.38
N ILE A 350 8.83 25.08 30.65
CA ILE A 350 8.26 26.00 29.67
C ILE A 350 8.96 27.34 29.81
N SER A 351 9.52 27.87 28.72
CA SER A 351 10.12 29.19 28.68
C SER A 351 9.95 29.84 27.31
N THR A 352 10.05 31.17 27.23
CA THR A 352 10.02 31.89 25.94
C THR A 352 11.40 31.94 25.29
N ASN A 353 12.47 31.97 26.09
CA ASN A 353 13.84 32.22 25.60
C ASN A 353 14.93 31.58 26.49
N GLY A 354 14.57 30.77 27.48
CA GLY A 354 15.50 30.09 28.37
C GLY A 354 16.14 30.94 29.46
N SER A 355 15.85 32.25 29.55
CA SER A 355 16.49 33.13 30.55
C SER A 355 15.99 32.92 31.98
N ASP A 356 14.85 32.25 32.14
CA ASP A 356 14.27 31.84 33.43
C ASP A 356 14.53 30.36 33.75
N THR A 357 15.30 29.66 32.92
CA THR A 357 15.64 28.25 33.11
C THR A 357 17.12 28.09 33.44
N PRO A 358 17.50 27.31 34.48
CA PRO A 358 18.90 27.03 34.78
C PRO A 358 19.67 26.44 33.58
N PRO A 359 20.97 26.74 33.39
CA PRO A 359 21.75 26.21 32.27
C PRO A 359 21.90 24.68 32.22
N THR A 360 21.59 23.99 33.31
CA THR A 360 21.59 22.52 33.41
C THR A 360 20.22 21.89 33.15
N GLN A 361 19.18 22.70 32.93
CA GLN A 361 17.82 22.24 32.65
C GLN A 361 17.45 22.56 31.22
N LYS A 362 16.68 21.66 30.61
CA LYS A 362 16.12 21.87 29.28
C LYS A 362 14.84 22.70 29.38
N TRP A 363 14.55 23.48 28.35
CA TRP A 363 13.29 24.19 28.18
C TRP A 363 12.78 24.09 26.74
N VAL A 364 11.50 24.39 26.57
CA VAL A 364 10.83 24.48 25.28
C VAL A 364 9.80 25.61 25.30
N ALA A 365 9.46 26.16 24.14
CA ALA A 365 8.39 27.14 23.99
C ALA A 365 7.01 26.53 24.30
N GLN A 366 6.12 27.33 24.89
CA GLN A 366 4.74 26.94 25.24
C GLN A 366 3.99 26.23 24.10
N PRO A 367 4.03 26.69 22.82
CA PRO A 367 3.31 26.01 21.75
C PRO A 367 3.76 24.55 21.55
N ASN A 368 5.06 24.28 21.63
CA ASN A 368 5.61 22.92 21.46
C ASN A 368 5.25 22.03 22.66
N TYR A 369 5.28 22.57 23.88
CA TYR A 369 4.80 21.88 25.08
C TYR A 369 3.32 21.51 24.98
N THR A 370 2.48 22.45 24.58
CA THR A 370 1.05 22.21 24.38
C THR A 370 0.82 21.16 23.29
N GLN A 371 1.54 21.23 22.16
CA GLN A 371 1.38 20.27 21.06
C GLN A 371 1.64 18.82 21.51
N LEU A 372 2.74 18.58 22.26
CA LEU A 372 3.04 17.26 22.82
C LEU A 372 2.02 16.84 23.88
N GLY A 373 1.64 17.76 24.78
CA GLY A 373 0.62 17.50 25.81
C GLY A 373 -0.74 17.10 25.22
N ASP A 374 -1.16 17.76 24.14
CA ASP A 374 -2.39 17.44 23.43
C ASP A 374 -2.31 16.06 22.75
N ALA A 375 -1.18 15.72 22.13
CA ALA A 375 -0.95 14.40 21.54
C ALA A 375 -1.00 13.28 22.60
N ILE A 376 -0.34 13.47 23.75
CA ILE A 376 -0.39 12.54 24.89
C ILE A 376 -1.84 12.38 25.39
N THR A 377 -2.60 13.46 25.47
CA THR A 377 -4.01 13.43 25.91
C THR A 377 -4.87 12.61 24.95
N ARG A 378 -4.72 12.81 23.64
CA ARG A 378 -5.44 12.05 22.61
C ARG A 378 -5.07 10.56 22.61
N ALA A 379 -3.78 10.25 22.76
CA ALA A 379 -3.31 8.87 22.83
C ALA A 379 -3.87 8.16 24.09
N ASN A 380 -3.87 8.82 25.25
CA ASN A 380 -4.48 8.29 26.47
C ASN A 380 -5.99 8.06 26.33
N LEU A 381 -6.71 8.99 25.68
CA LEU A 381 -8.14 8.82 25.42
C LEU A 381 -8.40 7.57 24.56
N SER A 382 -7.64 7.42 23.46
CA SER A 382 -7.76 6.26 22.57
C SER A 382 -7.40 4.96 23.30
N LEU A 383 -6.35 4.96 24.13
CA LEU A 383 -5.99 3.80 24.94
C LEU A 383 -7.06 3.44 25.99
N ALA A 384 -7.72 4.42 26.60
CA ALA A 384 -8.74 4.19 27.63
C ALA A 384 -10.05 3.60 27.07
N LEU A 385 -10.37 3.85 25.79
CA LEU A 385 -11.55 3.29 25.15
C LEU A 385 -11.37 1.79 24.91
N ALA A 386 -12.27 0.97 25.46
CA ALA A 386 -12.18 -0.49 25.38
C ALA A 386 -12.26 -1.03 23.94
N ASN A 387 -12.98 -0.33 23.06
CA ASN A 387 -13.25 -0.70 21.68
C ASN A 387 -12.36 0.02 20.65
N SER A 388 -11.26 0.64 21.07
CA SER A 388 -10.29 1.18 20.11
C SER A 388 -9.70 0.07 19.27
N SER A 389 -9.71 0.28 17.95
CA SER A 389 -9.08 -0.61 16.99
C SER A 389 -7.57 -0.60 17.13
N SER A 390 -6.91 -1.69 16.72
CA SER A 390 -5.44 -1.74 16.68
C SER A 390 -4.87 -0.64 15.78
N PHE A 391 -5.51 -0.35 14.65
CA PHE A 391 -5.10 0.70 13.73
C PHE A 391 -5.16 2.10 14.34
N LEU A 392 -6.20 2.42 15.12
CA LEU A 392 -6.26 3.71 15.82
C LEU A 392 -5.10 3.84 16.83
N LEU A 393 -4.77 2.76 17.53
CA LEU A 393 -3.70 2.75 18.52
C LEU A 393 -2.31 2.82 17.88
N ASP A 394 -2.11 2.14 16.74
CA ASP A 394 -0.92 2.31 15.89
C ASP A 394 -0.81 3.76 15.39
N TYR A 395 -1.92 4.35 14.97
CA TYR A 395 -1.97 5.73 14.53
C TYR A 395 -1.60 6.71 15.64
N GLN A 396 -2.08 6.51 16.87
CA GLN A 396 -1.68 7.34 18.01
C GLN A 396 -0.20 7.17 18.37
N THR A 397 0.35 5.95 18.22
CA THR A 397 1.80 5.73 18.37
C THR A 397 2.59 6.54 17.34
N TYR A 398 2.15 6.51 16.08
CA TYR A 398 2.78 7.28 15.01
C TYR A 398 2.67 8.81 15.22
N VAL A 399 1.50 9.33 15.62
CA VAL A 399 1.34 10.76 15.92
C VAL A 399 2.25 11.20 17.08
N LEU A 400 2.43 10.37 18.10
CA LEU A 400 3.40 10.65 19.18
C LEU A 400 4.83 10.69 18.65
N TYR A 401 5.21 9.73 17.81
CA TYR A 401 6.51 9.74 17.12
C TYR A 401 6.72 11.05 16.35
N GLN A 402 5.75 11.45 15.53
CA GLN A 402 5.83 12.68 14.74
C GLN A 402 5.89 13.94 15.59
N THR A 403 5.16 13.98 16.72
CA THR A 403 5.19 15.12 17.63
C THR A 403 6.52 15.23 18.36
N LEU A 404 7.20 14.10 18.66
CA LEU A 404 8.50 14.09 19.32
C LEU A 404 9.67 14.33 18.34
N ASN A 405 9.71 13.59 17.24
CA ASN A 405 10.79 13.58 16.25
C ASN A 405 10.68 14.70 15.21
N GLY A 406 9.44 15.12 14.88
CA GLY A 406 9.14 16.06 13.80
C GLY A 406 8.99 15.38 12.45
N SER A 407 8.12 15.94 11.59
CA SER A 407 7.73 15.32 10.33
C SER A 407 8.72 15.52 9.19
N SER A 408 9.62 16.51 9.25
CA SER A 408 10.57 16.78 8.16
C SER A 408 11.67 15.72 7.97
N ASN A 409 11.83 14.82 8.93
CA ASN A 409 12.76 13.69 8.81
C ASN A 409 12.09 12.41 8.31
N ASP A 410 10.76 12.42 8.22
CA ASP A 410 9.93 11.34 7.69
C ASP A 410 9.34 11.83 6.36
N ILE A 411 9.94 11.39 5.27
CA ILE A 411 9.58 11.83 3.92
C ILE A 411 8.11 11.50 3.63
N GLY A 412 7.62 10.33 4.07
CA GLY A 412 6.23 9.92 3.93
C GLY A 412 5.28 10.89 4.63
N ALA A 413 5.63 11.30 5.85
CA ALA A 413 4.85 12.27 6.60
C ALA A 413 4.84 13.67 5.98
N GLU A 414 5.99 14.14 5.50
CA GLU A 414 6.09 15.45 4.83
C GLU A 414 5.21 15.47 3.57
N PHE A 415 5.26 14.42 2.75
CA PHE A 415 4.41 14.29 1.57
C PHE A 415 2.92 14.18 1.92
N ALA A 416 2.59 13.53 3.03
CA ALA A 416 1.22 13.46 3.52
C ALA A 416 0.74 14.81 4.11
N GLY A 417 1.65 15.76 4.35
CA GLY A 417 1.32 17.12 4.81
C GLY A 417 1.32 17.29 6.33
N PHE A 418 1.98 16.40 7.07
CA PHE A 418 2.24 16.63 8.48
C PHE A 418 3.23 17.76 8.69
N THR A 419 2.94 18.64 9.65
CA THR A 419 3.76 19.83 9.94
C THR A 419 4.15 19.87 11.42
N TYR A 420 4.85 18.83 11.89
CA TYR A 420 5.39 18.79 13.24
C TYR A 420 6.86 19.18 13.23
N THR A 421 7.25 20.15 14.04
CA THR A 421 8.66 20.53 14.18
C THR A 421 9.47 19.46 14.91
N GLY A 422 8.84 18.77 15.86
CA GLY A 422 9.46 17.76 16.72
C GLY A 422 9.87 18.37 18.05
N PHE A 423 9.28 17.88 19.13
CA PHE A 423 9.54 18.34 20.49
C PHE A 423 11.03 18.24 20.86
N GLU A 424 11.69 17.11 20.56
CA GLU A 424 13.09 16.87 20.93
C GLU A 424 14.07 17.81 20.20
N LYS A 425 13.69 18.31 19.02
CA LYS A 425 14.49 19.28 18.25
C LYS A 425 14.39 20.69 18.80
N GLU A 426 13.30 20.98 19.49
CA GLU A 426 12.99 22.30 20.04
C GLU A 426 13.50 22.49 21.46
N GLU A 427 13.95 21.40 22.11
CA GLU A 427 14.56 21.44 23.43
C GLU A 427 15.89 22.21 23.40
N GLN A 428 16.01 23.17 24.32
CA GLN A 428 17.22 23.96 24.48
C GLN A 428 17.66 23.94 25.94
N LEU A 429 18.96 24.07 26.21
CA LEU A 429 19.43 24.32 27.56
C LEU A 429 19.14 25.77 27.97
N GLY A 430 18.92 25.99 29.26
CA GLY A 430 18.82 27.34 29.82
C GLY A 430 20.05 28.19 29.53
N THR A 431 19.88 29.50 29.53
CA THR A 431 20.99 30.45 29.36
C THR A 431 21.35 31.08 30.71
N ALA A 432 22.65 31.25 30.96
CA ALA A 432 23.17 31.83 32.20
C ALA A 432 22.86 33.32 32.35
#